data_AF-B1VG40-F1
#
_entry.id   AF-B1VG40-F1
#
_cell.length_a   1.000
_cell.length_b   1.000
_cell.length_c   1.000
_cell.angle_alpha   90.00
_cell.angle_beta   90.00
_cell.angle_gamma   90.00
#
_symmetry.space_group_name_H-M   'P 1'
#
loop_
_entity.id
_entity.type
_entity.pdbx_description
1 polymer ?
#
loop_
_entity_poly.entity_id
_entity_poly.type
_entity_poly.pdbx_seq_one_letter_code
_entity_poly.pdbx_strand_id
1 'polypeptide(L)'
;MNFLPRPSQRAGERAEQQINQSGKPRGIFRRGLTGALAAAAALSLSFVPQGSPEAQAQSSMGSLSSSAGDLEDLAGIINGIVGGLQNGGGGGAGTAPSTDTRLSERSFTVNGKTRKALVKMPKSGLRSNLPVVFMFGGWQHDANKARSYAGLENTAAGDSAIIVYPEPVRSTFKGETYPAWGGAPYATNTTRSADVAFFRQIVSTLASEGKADRNRVYATGLSNGGGMALGLGCAAPDLVKGVVGVSGAYYTPTVSNCVNASVPTMIIHGTGDAIVNYNGGSRHGASYLSINQVHRQFAARNKCDVSKAPSASTKGNITTYRYQGCAVSTVVKKVEGGGHTWYPSNPDAAQESWNFFK
;
A
#
# COMPACT_ATOMS: atom_id res chain seq x y z
N MET A 1 24.51 -25.38 54.87
CA MET A 1 23.49 -26.46 54.88
C MET A 1 22.68 -26.24 53.61
N ASN A 2 22.97 -26.89 52.47
CA ASN A 2 23.15 -28.33 52.18
C ASN A 2 21.87 -29.10 52.53
N PHE A 3 21.27 -29.91 51.65
CA PHE A 3 21.81 -30.56 50.43
C PHE A 3 20.95 -30.37 49.16
N LEU A 4 21.61 -30.52 48.00
CA LEU A 4 21.03 -31.00 46.74
C LEU A 4 21.38 -32.49 46.57
N PRO A 5 20.67 -33.22 45.71
CA PRO A 5 21.29 -34.24 44.87
C PRO A 5 21.19 -33.88 43.36
N ARG A 6 22.23 -34.26 42.60
CA ARG A 6 22.20 -34.35 41.12
C ARG A 6 22.29 -35.85 40.69
N PRO A 7 22.77 -36.27 39.50
CA PRO A 7 21.90 -37.04 38.60
C PRO A 7 22.45 -38.43 38.23
N SER A 8 21.65 -39.21 37.50
CA SER A 8 22.11 -40.45 36.84
C SER A 8 22.44 -40.22 35.37
N GLN A 9 23.63 -40.66 34.94
CA GLN A 9 24.02 -40.82 33.53
C GLN A 9 24.26 -42.29 33.21
N ARG A 10 23.77 -42.73 32.04
CA ARG A 10 24.42 -43.59 31.01
C ARG A 10 23.39 -43.74 29.88
N ALA A 11 23.74 -43.45 28.63
CA ALA A 11 24.49 -44.30 27.69
C ALA A 11 23.75 -45.63 27.41
N GLY A 12 23.42 -46.00 26.16
CA GLY A 12 23.58 -45.29 24.89
C GLY A 12 24.16 -46.20 23.81
N GLU A 13 23.59 -46.17 22.60
CA GLU A 13 23.96 -47.10 21.53
C GLU A 13 23.81 -46.43 20.15
N ARG A 14 24.70 -46.78 19.22
CA ARG A 14 24.59 -46.45 17.79
C ARG A 14 24.23 -47.74 17.04
N ALA A 15 23.37 -47.63 16.05
CA ALA A 15 23.27 -48.61 14.97
C ALA A 15 23.39 -47.87 13.63
N GLU A 16 24.47 -48.14 12.90
CA GLU A 16 24.60 -47.78 11.49
C GLU A 16 24.07 -48.93 10.64
N GLN A 17 23.38 -48.65 9.53
CA GLN A 17 23.34 -49.60 8.42
C GLN A 17 23.15 -48.92 7.06
N GLN A 18 24.22 -49.02 6.26
CA GLN A 18 24.27 -49.24 4.80
C GLN A 18 23.13 -48.66 3.95
N ILE A 19 23.40 -47.69 3.07
CA ILE A 19 24.10 -47.88 1.77
C ILE A 19 23.43 -48.97 0.92
N ASN A 20 22.83 -48.55 -0.19
CA ASN A 20 22.87 -49.33 -1.43
C ASN A 20 23.06 -48.38 -2.63
N GLN A 21 23.77 -48.82 -3.66
CA GLN A 21 24.12 -48.05 -4.85
C GLN A 21 23.88 -48.86 -6.13
N SER A 22 24.01 -48.18 -7.28
CA SER A 22 24.07 -48.72 -8.65
C SER A 22 22.73 -49.19 -9.26
N GLY A 23 22.65 -49.17 -10.59
CA GLY A 23 21.40 -49.49 -11.31
C GLY A 23 21.20 -48.82 -12.68
N LYS A 24 22.25 -48.66 -13.50
CA LYS A 24 22.10 -48.20 -14.90
C LYS A 24 23.08 -48.95 -15.82
N PRO A 25 22.58 -49.53 -16.92
CA PRO A 25 23.25 -49.38 -18.21
C PRO A 25 22.27 -48.96 -19.34
N ARG A 26 22.73 -49.04 -20.60
CA ARG A 26 22.12 -48.43 -21.81
C ARG A 26 21.65 -49.50 -22.81
N GLY A 27 20.73 -49.16 -23.72
CA GLY A 27 20.28 -50.07 -24.80
C GLY A 27 19.50 -49.42 -25.95
N ILE A 28 20.23 -48.72 -26.84
CA ILE A 28 19.89 -48.26 -28.22
C ILE A 28 18.93 -49.22 -28.98
N PHE A 29 17.96 -48.78 -29.82
CA PHE A 29 18.05 -47.93 -31.04
C PHE A 29 16.61 -47.47 -31.49
N ARG A 30 16.28 -46.78 -32.62
CA ARG A 30 16.97 -46.33 -33.87
C ARG A 30 16.23 -45.14 -34.55
N ARG A 31 17.00 -44.22 -35.17
CA ARG A 31 16.76 -43.36 -36.37
C ARG A 31 15.38 -42.69 -36.68
N GLY A 32 15.43 -41.39 -36.98
CA GLY A 32 14.49 -40.62 -37.83
C GLY A 32 15.06 -39.26 -38.24
N LEU A 33 15.22 -39.00 -39.55
CA LEU A 33 15.90 -37.82 -40.17
C LEU A 33 15.13 -36.50 -39.91
N THR A 34 15.74 -35.38 -39.49
CA THR A 34 16.56 -34.36 -40.22
C THR A 34 15.87 -33.57 -41.34
N GLY A 35 15.71 -32.26 -41.14
CA GLY A 35 15.29 -31.22 -42.10
C GLY A 35 14.80 -29.99 -41.31
N ALA A 36 15.47 -28.83 -41.26
CA ALA A 36 15.99 -27.91 -42.29
C ALA A 36 14.97 -26.82 -42.69
N LEU A 37 15.45 -25.60 -42.93
CA LEU A 37 14.64 -24.39 -43.06
C LEU A 37 13.86 -24.32 -44.38
N ALA A 38 12.69 -23.70 -44.34
CA ALA A 38 12.13 -22.96 -45.48
C ALA A 38 11.36 -21.74 -44.98
N ALA A 39 11.62 -20.57 -45.55
CA ALA A 39 10.80 -19.38 -45.39
C ALA A 39 10.23 -19.00 -46.76
N ALA A 40 8.92 -18.76 -46.83
CA ALA A 40 8.25 -18.26 -48.03
C ALA A 40 7.10 -17.35 -47.60
N ALA A 41 7.19 -16.07 -47.93
CA ALA A 41 6.08 -15.13 -47.80
C ALA A 41 5.26 -15.12 -49.10
N ALA A 42 3.94 -15.11 -48.99
CA ALA A 42 3.03 -14.85 -50.10
C ALA A 42 2.33 -13.51 -49.86
N LEU A 43 2.57 -12.52 -50.73
CA LEU A 43 1.79 -11.29 -50.73
C LEU A 43 0.45 -11.53 -51.41
N SER A 44 -0.62 -10.97 -50.86
CA SER A 44 -1.77 -10.52 -51.64
C SER A 44 -2.00 -9.05 -51.33
N LEU A 45 -1.88 -8.20 -52.35
CA LEU A 45 -2.12 -6.76 -52.25
C LEU A 45 -3.59 -6.48 -52.58
N SER A 46 -4.24 -5.64 -51.77
CA SER A 46 -5.49 -4.96 -52.13
C SER A 46 -5.25 -3.46 -52.07
N PHE A 47 -5.56 -2.77 -53.17
CA PHE A 47 -5.30 -1.34 -53.33
C PHE A 47 -6.33 -0.47 -52.59
N VAL A 48 -5.87 0.60 -51.97
CA VAL A 48 -6.66 1.82 -51.69
C VAL A 48 -5.75 3.03 -52.04
N PRO A 49 -6.21 4.03 -52.82
CA PRO A 49 -5.32 5.02 -53.42
C PRO A 49 -5.01 6.25 -52.54
N GLN A 50 -3.73 6.63 -52.58
CA GLN A 50 -3.13 7.97 -52.52
C GLN A 50 -3.81 9.11 -51.72
N GLY A 51 -3.09 9.54 -50.67
CA GLY A 51 -2.99 10.92 -50.22
C GLY A 51 -1.58 11.15 -49.63
N SER A 52 -0.79 12.06 -50.19
CA SER A 52 0.66 12.25 -49.92
C SER A 52 1.01 13.74 -49.81
N PRO A 53 2.21 14.17 -49.35
CA PRO A 53 3.43 13.43 -48.99
C PRO A 53 3.87 13.73 -47.51
N GLU A 54 5.05 13.43 -46.93
CA GLU A 54 6.43 13.09 -47.39
C GLU A 54 7.11 12.00 -46.50
N ALA A 55 8.40 11.72 -46.73
CA ALA A 55 9.25 10.71 -46.03
C ALA A 55 10.72 11.22 -45.97
N GLN A 56 11.72 10.61 -45.31
CA GLN A 56 11.90 9.26 -44.71
C GLN A 56 12.50 9.41 -43.27
N ALA A 57 13.44 8.68 -42.65
CA ALA A 57 14.36 7.56 -42.96
C ALA A 57 14.59 6.73 -41.66
N GLN A 58 14.60 5.40 -41.68
CA GLN A 58 15.81 4.52 -41.66
C GLN A 58 16.95 4.96 -40.70
N SER A 59 17.08 4.32 -39.53
CA SER A 59 17.91 3.11 -39.24
C SER A 59 19.35 3.46 -38.76
N SER A 60 19.98 2.77 -37.81
CA SER A 60 20.15 1.31 -37.78
C SER A 60 20.54 0.69 -36.41
N MET A 61 20.32 -0.63 -36.32
CA MET A 61 20.99 -1.66 -35.49
C MET A 61 21.26 -1.45 -33.97
N GLY A 62 20.74 -2.39 -33.17
CA GLY A 62 21.17 -2.62 -31.78
C GLY A 62 20.35 -3.73 -31.11
N SER A 63 20.81 -4.98 -31.16
CA SER A 63 20.06 -6.14 -30.65
C SER A 63 20.22 -6.32 -29.13
N LEU A 64 19.11 -6.30 -28.39
CA LEU A 64 19.02 -6.86 -27.03
C LEU A 64 17.73 -7.64 -26.86
N SER A 65 17.84 -8.90 -26.46
CA SER A 65 16.73 -9.76 -26.09
C SER A 65 16.62 -9.87 -24.57
N SER A 66 15.60 -9.25 -23.98
CA SER A 66 15.25 -9.44 -22.57
C SER A 66 13.76 -9.19 -22.34
N SER A 67 13.10 -10.16 -21.70
CA SER A 67 11.81 -10.07 -20.98
C SER A 67 10.84 -8.93 -21.36
N ALA A 68 9.73 -9.27 -22.01
CA ALA A 68 8.54 -8.42 -22.04
C ALA A 68 7.99 -8.27 -20.60
N GLY A 69 8.17 -7.09 -19.99
CA GLY A 69 7.78 -6.85 -18.59
C GLY A 69 7.64 -5.38 -18.16
N ASP A 70 7.84 -4.40 -19.05
CA ASP A 70 7.98 -2.97 -18.70
C ASP A 70 7.19 -2.02 -19.64
N LEU A 71 6.07 -2.46 -20.23
CA LEU A 71 5.35 -1.67 -21.26
C LEU A 71 3.88 -1.33 -20.98
N GLU A 72 3.24 -1.85 -19.92
CA GLU A 72 1.82 -1.54 -19.65
C GLU A 72 1.60 -0.28 -18.80
N ASP A 73 2.58 0.16 -17.99
CA ASP A 73 2.45 1.37 -17.15
C ASP A 73 2.51 2.70 -17.95
N LEU A 74 2.91 2.67 -19.22
CA LEU A 74 2.98 3.87 -20.09
C LEU A 74 1.62 4.28 -20.66
N ALA A 75 0.65 3.35 -20.76
CA ALA A 75 -0.67 3.64 -21.32
C ALA A 75 -1.47 4.65 -20.47
N GLY A 76 -1.19 4.72 -19.16
CA GLY A 76 -1.83 5.67 -18.24
C GLY A 76 -1.40 7.14 -18.40
N ILE A 77 -0.35 7.43 -19.17
CA ILE A 77 0.23 8.78 -19.29
C ILE A 77 -0.31 9.56 -20.50
N ILE A 78 -0.61 8.88 -21.61
CA ILE A 78 -0.89 9.54 -22.90
C ILE A 78 -2.25 10.25 -22.91
N ASN A 79 -3.27 9.67 -22.27
CA ASN A 79 -4.62 10.26 -22.18
C ASN A 79 -4.70 11.54 -21.31
N GLY A 80 -3.61 11.93 -20.63
CA GLY A 80 -3.53 13.19 -19.88
C GLY A 80 -3.03 14.40 -20.68
N ILE A 81 -2.55 14.21 -21.92
CA ILE A 81 -1.78 15.23 -22.65
C ILE A 81 -2.56 15.83 -23.84
N VAL A 82 -3.43 15.06 -24.50
CA VAL A 82 -4.20 15.52 -25.68
C VAL A 82 -5.54 16.14 -25.27
N GLY A 83 -5.48 17.28 -24.58
CA GLY A 83 -6.67 18.04 -24.15
C GLY A 83 -6.49 19.55 -23.98
N GLY A 84 -5.32 20.10 -24.33
CA GLY A 84 -4.92 21.47 -23.97
C GLY A 84 -4.31 22.29 -25.11
N LEU A 85 -4.75 22.10 -26.36
CA LEU A 85 -4.20 22.81 -27.52
C LEU A 85 -5.29 23.38 -28.45
N GLN A 86 -5.97 24.46 -28.03
CA GLN A 86 -6.63 25.40 -28.95
C GLN A 86 -7.07 26.72 -28.27
N ASN A 87 -6.11 27.64 -28.06
CA ASN A 87 -6.15 29.04 -28.50
C ASN A 87 -4.96 29.81 -27.89
N GLY A 88 -4.41 30.78 -28.63
CA GLY A 88 -3.20 31.54 -28.23
C GLY A 88 -3.50 32.98 -27.80
N GLY A 89 -2.48 33.73 -27.35
CA GLY A 89 -2.68 35.17 -27.09
C GLY A 89 -1.72 35.94 -26.17
N GLY A 90 -0.44 35.61 -26.09
CA GLY A 90 0.59 36.53 -25.54
C GLY A 90 0.55 36.86 -24.04
N GLY A 91 1.42 37.78 -23.62
CA GLY A 91 1.52 38.29 -22.24
C GLY A 91 2.31 37.39 -21.28
N GLY A 92 3.53 37.81 -20.92
CA GLY A 92 4.36 37.07 -19.97
C GLY A 92 4.02 37.40 -18.50
N ALA A 93 3.84 36.37 -17.68
CA ALA A 93 3.97 36.46 -16.22
C ALA A 93 4.62 35.18 -15.70
N GLY A 94 5.75 35.29 -15.02
CA GLY A 94 6.38 34.14 -14.36
C GLY A 94 5.53 33.69 -13.19
N THR A 95 4.87 32.54 -13.30
CA THR A 95 4.09 31.96 -12.19
C THR A 95 5.03 31.57 -11.06
N ALA A 96 5.13 32.43 -10.05
CA ALA A 96 5.87 32.13 -8.83
C ALA A 96 5.35 30.83 -8.20
N PRO A 97 6.22 29.95 -7.65
CA PRO A 97 5.78 28.72 -7.04
C PRO A 97 4.85 29.04 -5.87
N SER A 98 3.69 28.35 -5.82
CA SER A 98 2.71 28.54 -4.76
C SER A 98 3.27 28.05 -3.42
N THR A 99 3.87 28.97 -2.67
CA THR A 99 4.34 28.76 -1.30
C THR A 99 3.14 28.71 -0.36
N ASP A 100 2.44 27.57 -0.36
CA ASP A 100 1.38 27.21 0.58
C ASP A 100 1.92 27.24 2.02
N THR A 101 1.90 28.42 2.64
CA THR A 101 2.50 28.74 3.97
C THR A 101 1.92 27.92 5.14
N ARG A 102 0.92 27.09 4.88
CA ARG A 102 0.34 26.12 5.83
C ARG A 102 0.99 24.74 5.75
N LEU A 103 1.75 24.45 4.69
CA LEU A 103 2.55 23.24 4.54
C LEU A 103 3.98 23.48 5.05
N SER A 104 4.52 22.50 5.78
CA SER A 104 5.92 22.51 6.23
C SER A 104 6.50 21.11 6.18
N GLU A 105 7.74 20.95 5.70
CA GLU A 105 8.52 19.75 6.05
C GLU A 105 9.01 19.92 7.49
N ARG A 106 8.85 18.88 8.31
CA ARG A 106 9.24 18.88 9.72
C ARG A 106 10.06 17.65 10.06
N SER A 107 11.16 17.88 10.77
CA SER A 107 12.03 16.83 11.31
C SER A 107 11.65 16.49 12.76
N PHE A 108 11.73 15.21 13.11
CA PHE A 108 11.43 14.67 14.44
C PHE A 108 12.50 13.65 14.82
N THR A 109 13.04 13.73 16.04
CA THR A 109 14.02 12.76 16.55
C THR A 109 13.30 11.61 17.23
N VAL A 110 13.54 10.38 16.77
CA VAL A 110 12.89 9.15 17.25
C VAL A 110 13.98 8.11 17.51
N ASN A 111 14.17 7.70 18.77
CA ASN A 111 15.19 6.72 19.17
C ASN A 111 16.60 7.04 18.59
N GLY A 112 17.00 8.32 18.66
CA GLY A 112 18.27 8.82 18.13
C GLY A 112 18.34 9.02 16.61
N LYS A 113 17.29 8.68 15.85
CA LYS A 113 17.22 8.85 14.39
C LYS A 113 16.31 10.01 14.00
N THR A 114 16.74 10.84 13.06
CA THR A 114 15.87 11.87 12.46
C THR A 114 14.91 11.23 11.44
N ARG A 115 13.60 11.47 11.61
CA ARG A 115 12.55 11.17 10.64
C ARG A 115 11.90 12.48 10.17
N LYS A 116 11.31 12.49 8.98
CA LYS A 116 10.68 13.67 8.36
C LYS A 116 9.19 13.44 8.11
N ALA A 117 8.39 14.49 8.14
CA ALA A 117 7.00 14.48 7.67
C ALA A 117 6.64 15.81 7.02
N LEU A 118 5.76 15.79 6.02
CA LEU A 118 5.02 16.98 5.61
C LEU A 118 3.86 17.18 6.58
N VAL A 119 3.77 18.37 7.18
CA VAL A 119 2.69 18.77 8.10
C VAL A 119 1.95 19.94 7.47
N LYS A 120 0.66 19.73 7.18
CA LYS A 120 -0.28 20.71 6.63
C LYS A 120 -1.23 21.17 7.73
N MET A 121 -1.22 22.47 8.03
CA MET A 121 -2.19 23.13 8.90
C MET A 121 -3.50 23.42 8.14
N PRO A 122 -4.66 23.46 8.83
CA PRO A 122 -5.97 23.64 8.19
C PRO A 122 -6.14 24.99 7.51
N LYS A 123 -6.93 25.05 6.43
CA LYS A 123 -7.15 26.27 5.64
C LYS A 123 -7.79 27.41 6.44
N SER A 124 -8.67 27.08 7.39
CA SER A 124 -9.40 28.01 8.28
C SER A 124 -8.51 28.85 9.20
N GLY A 125 -7.22 28.55 9.30
CA GLY A 125 -6.29 29.30 10.14
C GLY A 125 -6.33 28.96 11.63
N LEU A 126 -7.22 28.05 12.06
CA LEU A 126 -7.25 27.48 13.42
C LEU A 126 -5.85 26.96 13.81
N ARG A 127 -5.44 27.20 15.07
CA ARG A 127 -4.05 26.95 15.53
C ARG A 127 -3.90 25.95 16.67
N SER A 128 -4.96 25.67 17.43
CA SER A 128 -4.89 24.88 18.66
C SER A 128 -5.97 23.81 18.75
N ASN A 129 -5.69 22.76 19.51
CA ASN A 129 -6.58 21.62 19.76
C ASN A 129 -7.25 21.07 18.48
N LEU A 130 -6.44 20.77 17.47
CA LEU A 130 -6.89 20.28 16.16
C LEU A 130 -6.86 18.75 16.06
N PRO A 131 -7.77 18.13 15.30
CA PRO A 131 -7.60 16.76 14.85
C PRO A 131 -6.28 16.56 14.08
N VAL A 132 -5.70 15.37 14.15
CA VAL A 132 -4.56 14.95 13.33
C VAL A 132 -5.00 13.80 12.43
N VAL A 133 -4.84 13.96 11.12
CA VAL A 133 -5.09 12.89 10.14
C VAL A 133 -3.76 12.49 9.51
N PHE A 134 -3.27 11.30 9.84
CA PHE A 134 -2.16 10.69 9.12
C PHE A 134 -2.62 10.14 7.77
N MET A 135 -1.82 10.36 6.73
CA MET A 135 -2.00 9.76 5.42
C MET A 135 -0.72 9.06 4.97
N PHE A 136 -0.81 7.74 4.81
CA PHE A 136 0.31 6.89 4.44
C PHE A 136 0.29 6.51 2.96
N GLY A 137 1.36 6.84 2.24
CA GLY A 137 1.57 6.43 0.85
C GLY A 137 1.76 4.91 0.69
N GLY A 138 1.64 4.42 -0.55
CA GLY A 138 1.97 3.04 -0.90
C GLY A 138 3.47 2.72 -0.78
N TRP A 139 3.85 1.50 -1.15
CA TRP A 139 5.27 1.21 -1.34
C TRP A 139 5.82 2.10 -2.46
N GLN A 140 7.08 2.51 -2.36
CA GLN A 140 7.73 3.46 -3.26
C GLN A 140 7.23 4.92 -3.18
N HIS A 141 6.14 5.22 -2.46
CA HIS A 141 5.65 6.59 -2.30
C HIS A 141 6.36 7.30 -1.13
N ASP A 142 7.09 8.38 -1.42
CA ASP A 142 7.51 9.36 -0.41
C ASP A 142 6.31 10.22 0.08
N ALA A 143 6.56 11.13 1.03
CA ALA A 143 5.53 12.02 1.57
C ALA A 143 4.89 12.97 0.53
N ASN A 144 5.61 13.38 -0.52
CA ASN A 144 5.07 14.22 -1.60
C ASN A 144 4.16 13.40 -2.54
N LYS A 145 4.57 12.17 -2.88
CA LYS A 145 3.75 11.22 -3.65
C LYS A 145 2.52 10.77 -2.86
N ALA A 146 2.64 10.60 -1.55
CA ALA A 146 1.50 10.40 -0.65
C ALA A 146 0.54 11.60 -0.67
N ARG A 147 1.04 12.83 -0.51
CA ARG A 147 0.25 14.07 -0.52
C ARG A 147 -0.53 14.27 -1.83
N SER A 148 0.19 14.25 -2.94
CA SER A 148 -0.37 14.52 -4.28
C SER A 148 -1.45 13.52 -4.71
N TYR A 149 -1.40 12.28 -4.23
CA TYR A 149 -2.39 11.26 -4.55
C TYR A 149 -3.59 11.21 -3.59
N ALA A 150 -3.49 11.85 -2.41
CA ALA A 150 -4.44 11.62 -1.30
C ALA A 150 -5.76 12.40 -1.37
N GLY A 151 -5.82 13.57 -2.02
CA GLY A 151 -7.03 14.40 -2.11
C GLY A 151 -7.57 15.00 -0.79
N LEU A 152 -7.08 14.57 0.38
CA LEU A 152 -7.62 14.95 1.71
C LEU A 152 -7.70 16.47 1.95
N GLU A 153 -6.78 17.26 1.40
CA GLU A 153 -6.80 18.73 1.50
C GLU A 153 -7.99 19.39 0.79
N ASN A 154 -8.64 18.69 -0.15
CA ASN A 154 -9.84 19.14 -0.86
C ASN A 154 -11.14 18.79 -0.11
N THR A 155 -11.07 17.86 0.85
CA THR A 155 -12.17 17.56 1.77
C THR A 155 -12.21 18.57 2.92
N ALA A 156 -13.29 18.57 3.69
CA ALA A 156 -13.38 19.36 4.92
C ALA A 156 -12.30 19.01 5.99
N ALA A 157 -11.53 17.93 5.83
CA ALA A 157 -10.34 17.67 6.66
C ALA A 157 -9.28 18.77 6.43
N GLY A 158 -9.08 19.18 5.18
CA GLY A 158 -8.16 20.26 4.81
C GLY A 158 -8.51 21.60 5.46
N ASP A 159 -9.77 21.80 5.86
CA ASP A 159 -10.25 23.04 6.47
C ASP A 159 -10.28 23.00 8.01
N SER A 160 -10.14 21.83 8.63
CA SER A 160 -10.38 21.64 10.07
C SER A 160 -9.41 20.73 10.82
N ALA A 161 -8.52 20.00 10.14
CA ALA A 161 -7.54 19.10 10.74
C ALA A 161 -6.09 19.47 10.34
N ILE A 162 -5.13 19.04 11.15
CA ILE A 162 -3.73 18.94 10.72
C ILE A 162 -3.61 17.65 9.91
N ILE A 163 -3.30 17.75 8.62
CA ILE A 163 -3.01 16.57 7.79
C ILE A 163 -1.51 16.35 7.80
N VAL A 164 -1.09 15.11 8.06
CA VAL A 164 0.32 14.73 8.13
C VAL A 164 0.61 13.61 7.13
N TYR A 165 1.63 13.81 6.31
CA TYR A 165 2.18 12.79 5.41
C TYR A 165 3.61 12.46 5.90
N PRO A 166 3.81 11.43 6.74
CA PRO A 166 5.14 11.09 7.23
C PRO A 166 5.97 10.41 6.16
N GLU A 167 7.29 10.62 6.18
CA GLU A 167 8.23 9.98 5.25
C GLU A 167 8.49 8.52 5.67
N PRO A 168 8.28 7.53 4.81
CA PRO A 168 8.62 6.13 5.10
C PRO A 168 10.14 5.93 5.21
N VAL A 169 10.60 4.78 5.70
CA VAL A 169 12.04 4.49 5.69
C VAL A 169 12.43 3.88 4.35
N ARG A 170 13.43 4.48 3.68
CA ARG A 170 14.01 3.89 2.47
C ARG A 170 14.62 2.52 2.80
N SER A 171 14.07 1.50 2.18
CA SER A 171 14.38 0.09 2.40
C SER A 171 14.85 -0.55 1.09
N THR A 172 15.87 -1.39 1.17
CA THR A 172 16.43 -2.07 0.00
C THR A 172 15.83 -3.47 -0.14
N PHE A 173 15.28 -3.79 -1.31
CA PHE A 173 14.68 -5.07 -1.62
C PHE A 173 15.01 -5.46 -3.06
N LYS A 174 15.50 -6.69 -3.27
CA LYS A 174 15.96 -7.19 -4.60
C LYS A 174 16.98 -6.30 -5.35
N GLY A 175 17.73 -5.47 -4.63
CA GLY A 175 18.74 -4.55 -5.19
C GLY A 175 18.27 -3.10 -5.31
N GLU A 176 16.96 -2.86 -5.30
CA GLU A 176 16.37 -1.52 -5.45
C GLU A 176 16.02 -0.92 -4.08
N THR A 177 16.05 0.42 -3.95
CA THR A 177 15.89 1.10 -2.65
C THR A 177 14.78 2.15 -2.66
N TYR A 178 13.66 1.83 -2.00
CA TYR A 178 12.41 2.58 -2.05
C TYR A 178 11.86 2.92 -0.65
N PRO A 179 11.10 4.02 -0.49
CA PRO A 179 10.32 4.26 0.73
C PRO A 179 9.36 3.09 1.02
N ALA A 180 9.34 2.60 2.26
CA ALA A 180 8.45 1.53 2.71
C ALA A 180 8.03 1.69 4.19
N TRP A 181 6.85 1.16 4.51
CA TRP A 181 6.28 1.07 5.86
C TRP A 181 6.47 -0.33 6.45
N GLY A 182 6.94 -0.38 7.71
CA GLY A 182 7.31 -1.62 8.40
C GLY A 182 6.16 -2.61 8.59
N GLY A 183 6.44 -3.89 8.37
CA GLY A 183 5.47 -5.00 8.43
C GLY A 183 5.31 -5.75 7.10
N ALA A 184 5.62 -5.09 5.98
CA ALA A 184 5.75 -5.71 4.66
C ALA A 184 7.18 -6.26 4.42
N PRO A 185 7.36 -7.32 3.60
CA PRO A 185 8.67 -7.99 3.42
C PRO A 185 9.75 -7.12 2.75
N TYR A 186 9.36 -6.11 1.99
CA TYR A 186 10.26 -5.15 1.34
C TYR A 186 10.68 -3.98 2.25
N ALA A 187 10.12 -3.86 3.47
CA ALA A 187 10.42 -2.78 4.42
C ALA A 187 11.66 -3.09 5.28
N THR A 188 12.73 -3.57 4.67
CA THR A 188 13.93 -4.15 5.32
C THR A 188 14.62 -3.23 6.33
N ASN A 189 14.49 -1.90 6.23
CA ASN A 189 15.13 -0.94 7.13
C ASN A 189 14.22 -0.40 8.26
N THR A 190 12.97 -0.89 8.38
CA THR A 190 12.01 -0.44 9.41
C THR A 190 11.10 -1.56 9.92
N THR A 191 10.44 -1.34 11.05
CA THR A 191 9.45 -2.25 11.62
C THR A 191 8.17 -1.49 11.95
N ARG A 192 7.04 -2.20 12.05
CA ARG A 192 5.76 -1.60 12.45
C ARG A 192 5.88 -0.81 13.76
N SER A 193 6.65 -1.32 14.72
CA SER A 193 6.90 -0.63 16.00
C SER A 193 7.78 0.61 15.87
N ALA A 194 8.77 0.63 14.96
CA ALA A 194 9.60 1.81 14.70
C ALA A 194 8.80 2.95 14.04
N ASP A 195 7.92 2.63 13.09
CA ASP A 195 7.04 3.62 12.46
C ASP A 195 5.93 4.10 13.44
N VAL A 196 5.34 3.21 14.24
CA VAL A 196 4.43 3.59 15.35
C VAL A 196 5.09 4.56 16.34
N ALA A 197 6.36 4.32 16.72
CA ALA A 197 7.10 5.23 17.60
C ALA A 197 7.29 6.61 16.96
N PHE A 198 7.52 6.68 15.65
CA PHE A 198 7.60 7.94 14.92
C PHE A 198 6.25 8.69 14.91
N PHE A 199 5.13 8.01 14.65
CA PHE A 199 3.81 8.66 14.66
C PHE A 199 3.42 9.17 16.06
N ARG A 200 3.78 8.42 17.13
CA ARG A 200 3.67 8.90 18.52
C ARG A 200 4.48 10.16 18.76
N GLN A 201 5.72 10.24 18.25
CA GLN A 201 6.56 11.44 18.37
C GLN A 201 5.94 12.65 17.67
N ILE A 202 5.38 12.48 16.46
CA ILE A 202 4.69 13.55 15.74
C ILE A 202 3.52 14.11 16.57
N VAL A 203 2.62 13.24 17.05
CA VAL A 203 1.47 13.67 17.88
C VAL A 203 1.94 14.32 19.17
N SER A 204 2.97 13.76 19.82
CA SER A 204 3.51 14.32 21.07
C SER A 204 4.04 15.74 20.86
N THR A 205 4.87 15.96 19.83
CA THR A 205 5.43 17.26 19.46
C THR A 205 4.36 18.28 19.06
N LEU A 206 3.40 17.90 18.20
CA LEU A 206 2.31 18.79 17.81
C LEU A 206 1.39 19.15 18.98
N ALA A 207 1.20 18.25 19.96
CA ALA A 207 0.43 18.51 21.16
C ALA A 207 1.19 19.41 22.16
N SER A 208 2.51 19.25 22.32
CA SER A 208 3.32 20.15 23.15
C SER A 208 3.42 21.57 22.57
N GLU A 209 3.23 21.72 21.25
CA GLU A 209 3.08 23.02 20.59
C GLU A 209 1.65 23.61 20.70
N GLY A 210 0.75 22.96 21.46
CA GLY A 210 -0.66 23.33 21.62
C GLY A 210 -1.54 23.05 20.40
N LYS A 211 -0.97 22.54 19.29
CA LYS A 211 -1.63 22.42 17.98
C LYS A 211 -2.57 21.21 17.90
N ALA A 212 -2.13 20.04 18.35
CA ALA A 212 -2.85 18.78 18.18
C ALA A 212 -3.63 18.34 19.42
N ASP A 213 -4.87 17.89 19.20
CA ASP A 213 -5.67 17.16 20.18
C ASP A 213 -5.29 15.67 20.18
N ARG A 214 -4.76 15.18 21.31
CA ARG A 214 -4.38 13.76 21.48
C ARG A 214 -5.58 12.80 21.43
N ASN A 215 -6.80 13.30 21.59
CA ASN A 215 -8.04 12.52 21.52
C ASN A 215 -8.69 12.53 20.13
N ARG A 216 -8.14 13.21 19.13
CA ARG A 216 -8.66 13.24 17.75
C ARG A 216 -7.57 12.95 16.72
N VAL A 217 -6.86 11.84 16.92
CA VAL A 217 -5.85 11.32 15.99
C VAL A 217 -6.44 10.18 15.16
N TYR A 218 -6.26 10.24 13.84
CA TYR A 218 -6.80 9.29 12.87
C TYR A 218 -5.74 8.92 11.84
N ALA A 219 -5.91 7.80 11.13
CA ALA A 219 -4.99 7.40 10.07
C ALA A 219 -5.71 6.76 8.87
N THR A 220 -5.30 7.15 7.66
CA THR A 220 -5.72 6.51 6.41
C THR A 220 -4.50 6.25 5.51
N GLY A 221 -4.64 5.41 4.48
CA GLY A 221 -3.52 5.10 3.60
C GLY A 221 -3.82 4.13 2.46
N LEU A 222 -2.97 4.17 1.44
CA LEU A 222 -3.03 3.34 0.24
C LEU A 222 -2.06 2.16 0.34
N SER A 223 -2.46 0.96 -0.09
CA SER A 223 -1.52 -0.16 -0.32
C SER A 223 -0.69 -0.48 0.93
N ASN A 224 0.65 -0.41 0.87
CA ASN A 224 1.54 -0.54 2.04
C ASN A 224 1.15 0.42 3.20
N GLY A 225 0.76 1.66 2.88
CA GLY A 225 0.26 2.64 3.83
C GLY A 225 -1.14 2.34 4.35
N GLY A 226 -2.01 1.70 3.55
CA GLY A 226 -3.31 1.18 4.02
C GLY A 226 -3.13 0.02 5.01
N GLY A 227 -2.11 -0.81 4.77
CA GLY A 227 -1.58 -1.74 5.75
C GLY A 227 -1.11 -1.02 7.02
N MET A 228 -0.28 0.02 6.90
CA MET A 228 0.22 0.78 8.06
C MET A 228 -0.90 1.51 8.84
N ALA A 229 -1.96 1.99 8.20
CA ALA A 229 -3.11 2.60 8.87
C ALA A 229 -3.80 1.60 9.81
N LEU A 230 -4.14 0.40 9.33
CA LEU A 230 -4.72 -0.65 10.17
C LEU A 230 -3.68 -1.24 11.15
N GLY A 231 -2.40 -1.28 10.77
CA GLY A 231 -1.29 -1.66 11.64
C GLY A 231 -1.11 -0.71 12.82
N LEU A 232 -1.34 0.59 12.64
CA LEU A 232 -1.35 1.59 13.71
C LEU A 232 -2.54 1.39 14.64
N GLY A 233 -3.75 1.17 14.11
CA GLY A 233 -4.94 0.82 14.90
C GLY A 233 -4.87 -0.55 15.60
N CYS A 234 -3.94 -1.41 15.19
CA CYS A 234 -3.61 -2.69 15.81
C CYS A 234 -2.55 -2.55 16.92
N ALA A 235 -1.53 -1.72 16.72
CA ALA A 235 -0.38 -1.58 17.62
C ALA A 235 -0.45 -0.42 18.62
N ALA A 236 -1.27 0.61 18.35
CA ALA A 236 -1.44 1.80 19.20
C ALA A 236 -2.91 2.28 19.25
N PRO A 237 -3.85 1.44 19.72
CA PRO A 237 -5.27 1.82 19.86
C PRO A 237 -5.51 2.91 20.92
N ASP A 238 -4.54 3.16 21.80
CA ASP A 238 -4.50 4.31 22.70
C ASP A 238 -4.27 5.63 21.93
N LEU A 239 -3.50 5.60 20.83
CA LEU A 239 -3.16 6.78 20.03
C LEU A 239 -4.29 7.15 19.07
N VAL A 240 -4.73 6.23 18.22
CA VAL A 240 -5.69 6.51 17.13
C VAL A 240 -7.14 6.19 17.51
N LYS A 241 -8.07 7.07 17.13
CA LYS A 241 -9.52 6.93 17.35
C LYS A 241 -10.30 6.52 16.11
N GLY A 242 -9.62 6.33 14.97
CA GLY A 242 -10.20 5.74 13.77
C GLY A 242 -9.13 5.46 12.73
N VAL A 243 -9.28 4.35 11.99
CA VAL A 243 -8.36 3.95 10.91
C VAL A 243 -9.09 3.52 9.64
N VAL A 244 -8.52 3.86 8.49
CA VAL A 244 -9.03 3.45 7.17
C VAL A 244 -7.91 2.86 6.31
N GLY A 245 -8.15 1.71 5.68
CA GLY A 245 -7.20 1.09 4.76
C GLY A 245 -7.78 1.00 3.35
N VAL A 246 -7.08 1.57 2.36
CA VAL A 246 -7.53 1.63 0.96
C VAL A 246 -6.61 0.79 0.09
N SER A 247 -7.16 -0.19 -0.64
CA SER A 247 -6.41 -1.21 -1.39
C SER A 247 -5.24 -1.82 -0.57
N GLY A 248 -5.47 -2.03 0.73
CA GLY A 248 -4.41 -2.15 1.74
C GLY A 248 -3.65 -3.48 1.74
N ALA A 249 -2.32 -3.42 1.87
CA ALA A 249 -1.42 -4.57 1.87
C ALA A 249 -1.26 -5.19 3.27
N TYR A 250 -2.25 -5.99 3.68
CA TYR A 250 -2.33 -6.60 5.01
C TYR A 250 -1.45 -7.87 5.15
N TYR A 251 -0.13 -7.72 4.97
CA TYR A 251 0.85 -8.76 5.33
C TYR A 251 0.71 -9.15 6.81
N THR A 252 0.94 -10.43 7.15
CA THR A 252 0.71 -10.94 8.51
C THR A 252 1.37 -10.09 9.62
N PRO A 253 2.64 -9.65 9.54
CA PRO A 253 3.26 -8.82 10.59
C PRO A 253 2.63 -7.42 10.74
N THR A 254 1.93 -6.94 9.71
CA THR A 254 1.25 -5.64 9.72
C THR A 254 0.00 -5.67 10.61
N VAL A 255 -0.71 -6.80 10.70
CA VAL A 255 -1.99 -6.95 11.41
C VAL A 255 -2.01 -8.03 12.50
N SER A 256 -0.90 -8.73 12.75
CA SER A 256 -0.76 -9.64 13.90
C SER A 256 -0.38 -8.91 15.19
N ASN A 257 -0.41 -9.63 16.32
CA ASN A 257 0.06 -9.16 17.64
C ASN A 257 -0.51 -7.77 18.01
N CYS A 258 -1.82 -7.59 17.84
CA CYS A 258 -2.51 -6.36 18.21
C CYS A 258 -2.69 -6.25 19.73
N VAL A 259 -2.68 -5.02 20.24
CA VAL A 259 -3.20 -4.70 21.58
C VAL A 259 -4.72 -4.97 21.58
N ASN A 260 -5.24 -5.63 22.61
CA ASN A 260 -6.65 -6.05 22.71
C ASN A 260 -7.60 -4.88 23.09
N ALA A 261 -7.55 -3.79 22.32
CA ALA A 261 -8.45 -2.65 22.45
C ALA A 261 -9.03 -2.25 21.07
N SER A 262 -10.21 -1.64 21.12
CA SER A 262 -11.07 -1.41 19.97
C SER A 262 -10.79 -0.06 19.30
N VAL A 263 -10.80 -0.02 17.97
CA VAL A 263 -10.59 1.20 17.16
C VAL A 263 -11.56 1.17 15.97
N PRO A 264 -12.41 2.20 15.76
CA PRO A 264 -13.22 2.33 14.55
C PRO A 264 -12.39 2.05 13.30
N THR A 265 -12.81 1.08 12.49
CA THR A 265 -12.04 0.60 11.33
C THR A 265 -12.91 0.53 10.08
N MET A 266 -12.45 1.12 8.99
CA MET A 266 -13.01 0.91 7.65
C MET A 266 -11.94 0.38 6.69
N ILE A 267 -12.35 -0.47 5.75
CA ILE A 267 -11.52 -0.91 4.63
C ILE A 267 -12.26 -0.57 3.33
N ILE A 268 -11.55 -0.02 2.34
CA ILE A 268 -12.04 0.17 0.97
C ILE A 268 -11.15 -0.67 0.07
N HIS A 269 -11.72 -1.64 -0.65
CA HIS A 269 -10.92 -2.57 -1.46
C HIS A 269 -11.72 -3.09 -2.65
N GLY A 270 -11.06 -3.20 -3.81
CA GLY A 270 -11.69 -3.64 -5.05
C GLY A 270 -11.53 -5.13 -5.32
N THR A 271 -12.49 -5.73 -6.03
CA THR A 271 -12.45 -7.17 -6.40
C THR A 271 -11.52 -7.46 -7.58
N GLY A 272 -11.20 -6.45 -8.41
CA GLY A 272 -10.24 -6.50 -9.50
C GLY A 272 -8.82 -6.02 -9.12
N ASP A 273 -8.51 -5.90 -7.84
CA ASP A 273 -7.17 -5.53 -7.36
C ASP A 273 -6.17 -6.66 -7.60
N ALA A 274 -5.46 -6.60 -8.73
CA ALA A 274 -4.48 -7.60 -9.15
C ALA A 274 -3.09 -7.49 -8.47
N ILE A 275 -2.90 -6.51 -7.58
CA ILE A 275 -1.63 -6.26 -6.88
C ILE A 275 -1.71 -6.74 -5.43
N VAL A 276 -2.86 -6.57 -4.80
CA VAL A 276 -3.23 -7.07 -3.47
C VAL A 276 -4.65 -7.62 -3.56
N ASN A 277 -4.76 -8.90 -3.93
CA ASN A 277 -6.02 -9.58 -4.21
C ASN A 277 -7.00 -9.46 -3.03
N TYR A 278 -8.27 -9.14 -3.31
CA TYR A 278 -9.34 -9.08 -2.30
C TYR A 278 -9.46 -10.36 -1.46
N ASN A 279 -9.24 -11.52 -2.10
CA ASN A 279 -9.29 -12.84 -1.48
C ASN A 279 -7.99 -13.24 -0.74
N GLY A 280 -7.03 -12.32 -0.60
CA GLY A 280 -5.72 -12.58 0.00
C GLY A 280 -4.77 -13.30 -0.96
N GLY A 281 -3.56 -13.62 -0.50
CA GLY A 281 -2.57 -14.32 -1.32
C GLY A 281 -1.16 -14.25 -0.74
N SER A 282 -0.17 -14.37 -1.63
CA SER A 282 1.25 -14.17 -1.32
C SER A 282 1.89 -13.30 -2.39
N ARG A 283 2.73 -12.35 -1.97
CA ARG A 283 3.50 -11.48 -2.86
C ARG A 283 4.84 -11.14 -2.20
N HIS A 284 5.89 -10.98 -3.00
CA HIS A 284 7.25 -10.72 -2.49
C HIS A 284 7.78 -11.74 -1.46
N GLY A 285 7.29 -12.99 -1.54
CA GLY A 285 7.69 -14.08 -0.63
C GLY A 285 6.94 -14.12 0.72
N ALA A 286 5.94 -13.26 0.95
CA ALA A 286 5.16 -13.26 2.19
C ALA A 286 3.65 -13.25 1.92
N SER A 287 2.90 -13.95 2.77
CA SER A 287 1.44 -13.99 2.72
C SER A 287 0.81 -12.70 3.25
N TYR A 288 -0.31 -12.31 2.63
CA TYR A 288 -1.19 -11.23 3.08
C TYR A 288 -2.64 -11.73 3.17
N LEU A 289 -3.36 -11.20 4.16
CA LEU A 289 -4.68 -11.66 4.54
C LEU A 289 -5.75 -11.15 3.57
N SER A 290 -6.83 -11.92 3.42
CA SER A 290 -8.01 -11.50 2.65
C SER A 290 -8.78 -10.40 3.39
N ILE A 291 -9.55 -9.61 2.64
CA ILE A 291 -10.34 -8.51 3.22
C ILE A 291 -11.37 -9.06 4.21
N ASN A 292 -11.94 -10.24 3.94
CA ASN A 292 -12.84 -10.93 4.86
C ASN A 292 -12.13 -11.39 6.15
N GLN A 293 -10.88 -11.85 6.08
CA GLN A 293 -10.08 -12.21 7.26
C GLN A 293 -9.75 -10.97 8.11
N VAL A 294 -9.29 -9.88 7.49
CA VAL A 294 -8.95 -8.63 8.19
C VAL A 294 -10.20 -7.99 8.81
N HIS A 295 -11.32 -7.96 8.07
CA HIS A 295 -12.61 -7.45 8.57
C HIS A 295 -13.06 -8.23 9.81
N ARG A 296 -13.01 -9.57 9.78
CA ARG A 296 -13.39 -10.41 10.93
C ARG A 296 -12.44 -10.25 12.11
N GLN A 297 -11.13 -10.13 11.88
CA GLN A 297 -10.14 -9.88 12.95
C GLN A 297 -10.37 -8.55 13.66
N PHE A 298 -10.58 -7.47 12.90
CA PHE A 298 -10.83 -6.16 13.48
C PHE A 298 -12.22 -6.09 14.13
N ALA A 299 -13.24 -6.74 13.56
CA ALA A 299 -14.56 -6.85 14.17
C ALA A 299 -14.53 -7.56 15.54
N ALA A 300 -13.80 -8.67 15.66
CA ALA A 300 -13.62 -9.36 16.93
C ALA A 300 -12.90 -8.47 17.97
N ARG A 301 -11.88 -7.71 17.55
CA ARG A 301 -11.18 -6.75 18.42
C ARG A 301 -12.07 -5.56 18.81
N ASN A 302 -13.00 -5.18 17.93
CA ASN A 302 -14.04 -4.17 18.12
C ASN A 302 -15.32 -4.70 18.80
N LYS A 303 -15.24 -5.91 19.37
CA LYS A 303 -16.26 -6.58 20.19
C LYS A 303 -17.59 -6.84 19.45
N CYS A 304 -17.55 -6.88 18.13
CA CYS A 304 -18.71 -7.26 17.31
C CYS A 304 -19.11 -8.71 17.49
N ASP A 305 -20.37 -9.02 17.18
CA ASP A 305 -20.83 -10.39 16.99
C ASP A 305 -20.25 -10.97 15.69
N VAL A 306 -19.12 -11.68 15.83
CA VAL A 306 -18.43 -12.42 14.76
C VAL A 306 -18.87 -13.90 14.65
N SER A 307 -19.98 -14.27 15.30
CA SER A 307 -20.69 -15.53 15.04
C SER A 307 -21.64 -15.41 13.85
N LYS A 308 -22.19 -14.21 13.62
CA LYS A 308 -23.03 -13.87 12.46
C LYS A 308 -22.19 -13.33 11.29
N ALA A 309 -22.73 -13.43 10.08
CA ALA A 309 -22.20 -12.73 8.92
C ALA A 309 -22.45 -11.20 9.03
N PRO A 310 -21.58 -10.34 8.49
CA PRO A 310 -21.83 -8.91 8.45
C PRO A 310 -23.01 -8.58 7.52
N SER A 311 -23.91 -7.71 7.97
CA SER A 311 -24.97 -7.15 7.14
C SER A 311 -24.40 -6.40 5.92
N ALA A 312 -25.03 -6.56 4.76
CA ALA A 312 -24.59 -5.97 3.50
C ALA A 312 -25.62 -4.98 2.93
N SER A 313 -25.15 -3.91 2.29
CA SER A 313 -25.97 -2.96 1.55
C SER A 313 -25.21 -2.46 0.32
N THR A 314 -25.85 -2.49 -0.85
CA THR A 314 -25.20 -2.16 -2.13
C THR A 314 -25.73 -0.85 -2.72
N LYS A 315 -24.84 -0.01 -3.25
CA LYS A 315 -25.16 1.19 -4.03
C LYS A 315 -24.20 1.28 -5.22
N GLY A 316 -24.73 1.23 -6.44
CA GLY A 316 -23.90 1.10 -7.64
C GLY A 316 -23.02 -0.16 -7.55
N ASN A 317 -21.74 -0.05 -7.91
CA ASN A 317 -20.76 -1.14 -7.78
C ASN A 317 -20.19 -1.29 -6.34
N ILE A 318 -20.64 -0.53 -5.34
CA ILE A 318 -20.10 -0.57 -3.98
C ILE A 318 -21.02 -1.37 -3.06
N THR A 319 -20.54 -2.51 -2.55
CA THR A 319 -21.20 -3.24 -1.44
C THR A 319 -20.55 -2.87 -0.12
N THR A 320 -21.31 -2.27 0.79
CA THR A 320 -20.86 -1.96 2.15
C THR A 320 -21.27 -3.08 3.11
N TYR A 321 -20.29 -3.74 3.73
CA TYR A 321 -20.48 -4.74 4.78
C TYR A 321 -20.22 -4.13 6.16
N ARG A 322 -21.10 -4.41 7.13
CA ARG A 322 -20.98 -3.96 8.52
C ARG A 322 -21.27 -5.13 9.47
N TYR A 323 -20.35 -5.39 10.39
CA TYR A 323 -20.65 -6.27 11.53
C TYR A 323 -21.61 -5.57 12.51
N GLN A 324 -22.34 -6.35 13.28
CA GLN A 324 -23.36 -5.89 14.23
C GLN A 324 -22.95 -6.19 15.67
N GLY A 325 -23.60 -5.54 16.64
CA GLY A 325 -23.30 -5.71 18.07
C GLY A 325 -21.90 -5.25 18.50
N CYS A 326 -21.26 -4.37 17.73
CA CYS A 326 -19.90 -3.89 18.00
C CYS A 326 -19.86 -2.82 19.10
N ALA A 327 -18.76 -2.76 19.85
CA ALA A 327 -18.43 -1.61 20.69
C ALA A 327 -18.01 -0.39 19.86
N VAL A 328 -17.39 -0.60 18.69
CA VAL A 328 -17.05 0.46 17.72
C VAL A 328 -17.21 -0.02 16.27
N SER A 329 -17.46 0.92 15.35
CA SER A 329 -17.79 0.63 13.95
C SER A 329 -16.71 -0.16 13.21
N THR A 330 -17.09 -1.24 12.50
CA THR A 330 -16.17 -2.04 11.69
C THR A 330 -16.76 -2.36 10.30
N VAL A 331 -16.18 -1.75 9.26
CA VAL A 331 -16.81 -1.60 7.93
C VAL A 331 -15.88 -2.07 6.81
N VAL A 332 -16.44 -2.68 5.77
CA VAL A 332 -15.79 -2.87 4.46
C VAL A 332 -16.65 -2.23 3.38
N LYS A 333 -16.03 -1.49 2.46
CA LYS A 333 -16.61 -1.11 1.16
C LYS A 333 -15.90 -1.95 0.10
N LYS A 334 -16.56 -3.01 -0.37
CA LYS A 334 -16.13 -3.81 -1.52
C LYS A 334 -16.52 -3.07 -2.79
N VAL A 335 -15.55 -2.74 -3.63
CA VAL A 335 -15.77 -2.07 -4.91
C VAL A 335 -15.71 -3.11 -6.03
N GLU A 336 -16.86 -3.46 -6.60
CA GLU A 336 -16.95 -4.45 -7.66
C GLU A 336 -16.26 -3.93 -8.92
N GLY A 337 -15.34 -4.72 -9.48
CA GLY A 337 -14.45 -4.32 -10.57
C GLY A 337 -13.35 -3.32 -10.20
N GLY A 338 -13.26 -2.88 -8.94
CA GLY A 338 -12.25 -1.91 -8.49
C GLY A 338 -10.83 -2.50 -8.50
N GLY A 339 -9.85 -1.72 -8.97
CA GLY A 339 -8.43 -2.11 -9.04
C GLY A 339 -7.58 -1.64 -7.85
N HIS A 340 -6.25 -1.69 -8.00
CA HIS A 340 -5.29 -1.22 -6.99
C HIS A 340 -5.14 0.31 -7.02
N THR A 341 -6.06 1.04 -6.40
CA THR A 341 -6.11 2.51 -6.48
C THR A 341 -6.52 3.15 -5.16
N TRP A 342 -6.31 4.46 -5.05
CA TRP A 342 -6.83 5.26 -3.94
C TRP A 342 -8.34 5.54 -4.06
N TYR A 343 -8.95 5.35 -5.23
CA TYR A 343 -10.36 5.71 -5.51
C TYR A 343 -10.61 7.22 -5.30
N PRO A 344 -10.37 8.06 -6.34
CA PRO A 344 -10.47 9.52 -6.23
C PRO A 344 -11.90 10.07 -6.41
N SER A 345 -12.93 9.22 -6.58
CA SER A 345 -14.29 9.69 -6.90
C SER A 345 -15.41 8.67 -6.66
N ASN A 346 -15.23 7.39 -7.01
CA ASN A 346 -16.21 6.33 -6.75
C ASN A 346 -15.58 5.04 -6.15
N PRO A 347 -15.60 4.87 -4.82
CA PRO A 347 -15.88 5.92 -3.82
C PRO A 347 -14.83 7.05 -3.89
N ASP A 348 -15.10 8.21 -3.32
CA ASP A 348 -14.04 9.15 -2.94
C ASP A 348 -13.47 8.67 -1.59
N ALA A 349 -12.33 8.01 -1.59
CA ALA A 349 -11.75 7.47 -0.37
C ALA A 349 -11.23 8.54 0.59
N ALA A 350 -10.95 9.76 0.11
CA ALA A 350 -10.56 10.88 0.96
C ALA A 350 -11.77 11.38 1.76
N GLN A 351 -12.89 11.62 1.06
CA GLN A 351 -14.13 12.07 1.67
C GLN A 351 -14.79 10.97 2.54
N GLU A 352 -14.72 9.70 2.12
CA GLU A 352 -15.17 8.56 2.93
C GLU A 352 -14.28 8.37 4.17
N SER A 353 -12.96 8.54 4.07
CA SER A 353 -12.07 8.51 5.24
C SER A 353 -12.46 9.59 6.24
N TRP A 354 -12.64 10.84 5.78
CA TRP A 354 -13.00 11.95 6.66
C TRP A 354 -14.42 11.82 7.25
N ASN A 355 -15.38 11.29 6.47
CA ASN A 355 -16.72 10.99 6.97
C ASN A 355 -16.74 9.86 8.01
N PHE A 356 -15.76 8.94 7.98
CA PHE A 356 -15.63 7.84 8.95
C PHE A 356 -14.89 8.24 10.24
N PHE A 357 -14.24 9.40 10.27
CA PHE A 357 -13.55 9.94 11.45
C PHE A 357 -14.41 10.88 12.31
N LYS A 358 -15.64 11.18 11.86
CA LYS A 358 -16.63 12.00 12.55
C LYS A 358 -17.66 11.15 13.28
#